data_AF-A0A2T0R0X1-F1
#
_entry.id   AF-A0A2T0R0X1-F1
#
_cell.length_a   1.000
_cell.length_b   1.000
_cell.length_c   1.000
_cell.angle_alpha   90.00
_cell.angle_beta   90.00
_cell.angle_gamma   90.00
#
_symmetry.space_group_name_H-M   'P 1'
#
loop_
_entity.id
_entity.type
_entity.pdbx_description
1 polymer ?
#
loop_
_entity_poly.entity_id
_entity_poly.type
_entity_poly.pdbx_seq_one_letter_code
_entity_poly.pdbx_strand_id
1 'polypeptide(L)'
;MNPPRTLARRPARASRRARLLAGPLAAVTVAVTAAVGVAAPADAAFAPYMTYLDASVNSARVPATLVDVDTVTNVKFDRGTYYVNDVQNGALGSVVNSGGVYTGTGELDLTGYLGTVKVVAKLYSGKYMVQSVTKYLRAVPLDTTSIPAGFPTSDTTGVPDGVTLRPSTDLDVWEPGAVLDGLDVQGCLTVHVPGVTVRNSRITCQDPTLRAVALVDAPGFVMEDSEIVSDGSAEVAIGWSGYTLRRVDVHGTQDGPRLGDDVSISDSYVHDLVRDPAVHTDALQSTSGSNVLVRHNTLDPRVQGSEDFLNSAVQLGTETGARRLVNARFEQNFFNGGSYSVNVSCAANLENVVFDRNEFGHGNRYGAATAPSGVTFTENRWFDTQHPIAVAPAAC
;
A
#
# COMPACT_ATOMS: atom_id res chain seq x y z
N MET A 1 -10.36 4.18 54.76
CA MET A 1 -11.73 4.51 55.20
C MET A 1 -12.26 5.64 54.33
N ASN A 2 -13.19 5.31 53.44
CA ASN A 2 -14.06 6.23 52.69
C ASN A 2 -15.32 5.39 52.35
N PRO A 3 -16.55 5.88 52.60
CA PRO A 3 -17.76 5.06 52.49
C PRO A 3 -18.29 4.97 51.04
N PRO A 4 -19.13 3.97 50.73
CA PRO A 4 -19.47 3.59 49.36
C PRO A 4 -20.62 4.43 48.78
N ARG A 5 -20.52 4.77 47.50
CA ARG A 5 -21.64 5.36 46.72
C ARG A 5 -22.52 4.24 46.15
N THR A 6 -23.76 4.24 46.60
CA THR A 6 -24.88 3.38 46.22
C THR A 6 -25.32 3.54 44.76
N LEU A 7 -25.66 2.40 44.14
CA LEU A 7 -26.33 2.26 42.86
C LEU A 7 -27.74 2.90 42.87
N ALA A 8 -28.09 3.62 41.80
CA ALA A 8 -29.46 3.97 41.47
C ALA A 8 -29.85 3.37 40.11
N ARG A 9 -30.83 2.46 40.16
CA ARG A 9 -31.47 1.78 39.03
C ARG A 9 -32.22 2.78 38.13
N ARG A 10 -32.01 2.71 36.82
CA ARG A 10 -32.87 3.36 35.81
C ARG A 10 -34.03 2.43 35.41
N PRO A 11 -35.28 2.91 35.28
CA PRO A 11 -36.40 2.09 34.87
C PRO A 11 -36.50 1.93 33.34
N ALA A 12 -36.97 0.75 32.93
CA ALA A 12 -37.22 0.34 31.56
C ALA A 12 -38.30 1.19 30.87
N ARG A 13 -38.05 1.61 29.62
CA ARG A 13 -39.07 2.22 28.75
C ARG A 13 -39.78 1.14 27.94
N ALA A 14 -41.06 0.95 28.24
CA ALA A 14 -41.98 0.09 27.51
C ALA A 14 -42.41 0.72 26.17
N SER A 15 -42.55 -0.13 25.17
CA SER A 15 -43.03 0.14 23.81
C SER A 15 -44.52 0.48 23.80
N ARG A 16 -44.90 1.54 23.06
CA ARG A 16 -46.31 1.84 22.76
C ARG A 16 -46.59 1.58 21.28
N ARG A 17 -47.36 0.52 21.03
CA ARG A 17 -48.07 0.27 19.77
C ARG A 17 -49.23 1.27 19.66
N ALA A 18 -49.28 2.03 18.58
CA ALA A 18 -50.45 2.83 18.22
C ALA A 18 -51.41 1.99 17.35
N ARG A 19 -52.64 1.82 17.81
CA ARG A 19 -53.77 1.26 17.05
C ARG A 19 -54.33 2.34 16.14
N LEU A 20 -54.42 2.07 14.83
CA LEU A 20 -55.23 2.86 13.90
C LEU A 20 -56.72 2.52 14.09
N LEU A 21 -57.54 3.54 14.29
CA LEU A 21 -59.00 3.50 14.23
C LEU A 21 -59.44 3.99 12.85
N ALA A 22 -60.28 3.21 12.18
CA ALA A 22 -60.93 3.56 10.93
C ALA A 22 -62.17 4.44 11.16
N GLY A 23 -62.36 5.46 10.31
CA GLY A 23 -63.52 6.35 10.24
C GLY A 23 -63.61 7.00 8.85
N PRO A 24 -64.80 7.44 8.40
CA PRO A 24 -65.37 7.07 7.10
C PRO A 24 -64.95 7.95 5.91
N LEU A 25 -65.04 7.35 4.71
CA LEU A 25 -64.89 7.97 3.39
C LEU A 25 -65.90 9.11 3.18
N ALA A 26 -65.40 10.30 2.87
CA ALA A 26 -66.15 11.34 2.20
C ALA A 26 -65.64 11.45 0.75
N ALA A 27 -66.52 11.18 -0.22
CA ALA A 27 -66.24 11.34 -1.64
C ALA A 27 -66.14 12.83 -1.98
N VAL A 28 -64.98 13.26 -2.46
CA VAL A 28 -64.78 14.60 -3.03
C VAL A 28 -64.60 14.43 -4.54
N THR A 29 -65.55 15.00 -5.27
CA THR A 29 -65.60 15.12 -6.72
C THR A 29 -64.43 15.96 -7.21
N VAL A 30 -63.53 15.40 -8.03
CA VAL A 30 -62.44 16.14 -8.66
C VAL A 30 -62.99 16.85 -9.90
N ALA A 31 -63.07 18.17 -9.83
CA ALA A 31 -63.25 19.02 -11.00
C ALA A 31 -61.93 19.05 -11.79
N VAL A 32 -61.96 18.59 -13.04
CA VAL A 32 -60.83 18.73 -13.96
C VAL A 32 -60.83 20.16 -14.50
N THR A 33 -60.06 21.04 -13.87
CA THR A 33 -59.66 22.32 -14.48
C THR A 33 -58.43 22.06 -15.33
N ALA A 34 -58.54 22.30 -16.63
CA ALA A 34 -57.41 22.32 -17.55
C ALA A 34 -56.42 23.41 -17.10
N ALA A 35 -55.33 22.99 -16.46
CA ALA A 35 -54.22 23.87 -16.14
C ALA A 35 -53.43 24.13 -17.42
N VAL A 36 -53.48 25.40 -17.85
CA VAL A 36 -52.60 25.98 -18.86
C VAL A 36 -51.15 25.65 -18.52
N GLY A 37 -50.39 25.22 -19.52
CA GLY A 37 -49.05 24.66 -19.39
C GLY A 37 -48.15 25.46 -18.47
N VAL A 38 -47.85 24.88 -17.31
CA VAL A 38 -46.68 25.25 -16.53
C VAL A 38 -45.49 24.70 -17.31
N ALA A 39 -44.63 25.59 -17.81
CA ALA A 39 -43.37 25.19 -18.43
C ALA A 39 -42.66 24.18 -17.53
N ALA A 40 -42.13 23.11 -18.14
CA ALA A 40 -41.24 22.19 -17.46
C ALA A 40 -40.18 23.01 -16.68
N PRO A 41 -39.77 22.59 -15.47
CA PRO A 41 -38.70 23.27 -14.76
C PRO A 41 -37.51 23.34 -15.72
N ALA A 42 -36.97 24.54 -15.91
CA ALA A 42 -35.76 24.72 -16.71
C ALA A 42 -34.72 23.70 -16.24
N ASP A 43 -34.27 22.84 -17.15
CA ASP A 43 -33.17 21.90 -16.90
C ASP A 43 -32.07 22.67 -16.18
N ALA A 44 -31.69 22.22 -14.99
CA ALA A 44 -30.56 22.80 -14.29
C ALA A 44 -29.37 22.74 -15.26
N ALA A 45 -28.86 23.91 -15.66
CA ALA A 45 -27.79 24.01 -16.64
C ALA A 45 -26.62 23.13 -16.19
N PHE A 46 -26.27 22.12 -16.98
CA PHE A 46 -25.15 21.24 -16.69
C PHE A 46 -23.87 22.07 -16.52
N ALA A 47 -23.26 22.01 -15.34
CA ALA A 47 -22.00 22.69 -15.07
C ALA A 47 -20.84 21.73 -15.36
N PRO A 48 -19.91 22.06 -16.28
CA PRO A 48 -18.76 21.21 -16.53
C PRO A 48 -17.88 21.10 -15.29
N TYR A 49 -17.30 19.92 -15.08
CA TYR A 49 -16.48 19.62 -13.92
C TYR A 49 -15.23 18.82 -14.31
N MET A 50 -14.29 18.77 -13.37
CA MET A 50 -13.12 17.89 -13.47
C MET A 50 -13.04 17.01 -12.22
N THR A 51 -12.61 15.78 -12.41
CA THR A 51 -12.39 14.81 -11.33
C THR A 51 -10.97 14.25 -11.35
N TYR A 52 -10.46 13.94 -10.17
CA TYR A 52 -9.25 13.16 -9.91
C TYR A 52 -9.65 12.05 -8.94
N LEU A 53 -9.41 10.79 -9.29
CA LEU A 53 -9.90 9.62 -8.55
C LEU A 53 -11.40 9.72 -8.20
N ASP A 54 -12.22 10.01 -9.21
CA ASP A 54 -13.68 10.18 -9.11
C ASP A 54 -14.17 11.31 -8.17
N ALA A 55 -13.27 12.11 -7.59
CA ALA A 55 -13.59 13.24 -6.73
C ALA A 55 -13.34 14.57 -7.43
N SER A 56 -14.16 15.59 -7.15
CA SER A 56 -13.98 16.91 -7.77
C SER A 56 -12.61 17.51 -7.43
N VAL A 57 -11.91 18.02 -8.43
CA VAL A 57 -10.59 18.66 -8.23
C VAL A 57 -10.67 20.01 -7.50
N ASN A 58 -11.86 20.61 -7.37
CA ASN A 58 -12.02 21.94 -6.81
C ASN A 58 -11.57 22.00 -5.34
N SER A 59 -10.47 22.71 -5.07
CA SER A 59 -9.77 22.77 -3.78
C SER A 59 -9.28 21.41 -3.25
N ALA A 60 -9.31 20.36 -4.08
CA ALA A 60 -8.79 19.05 -3.72
C ALA A 60 -7.27 19.12 -3.52
N ARG A 61 -6.76 18.35 -2.57
CA ARG A 61 -5.31 18.14 -2.41
C ARG A 61 -4.90 17.06 -3.40
N VAL A 62 -4.07 17.41 -4.36
CA VAL A 62 -3.61 16.51 -5.43
C VAL A 62 -2.08 16.42 -5.35
N PRO A 63 -1.49 15.21 -5.35
CA PRO A 63 -0.04 15.05 -5.32
C PRO A 63 0.66 15.80 -6.45
N ALA A 64 1.78 16.45 -6.16
CA ALA A 64 2.59 17.21 -7.11
C ALA A 64 3.43 16.31 -8.02
N THR A 65 2.76 15.50 -8.83
CA THR A 65 3.33 14.57 -9.80
C THR A 65 2.37 14.42 -10.99
N LEU A 66 2.64 13.46 -11.87
CA LEU A 66 1.75 13.07 -12.95
C LEU A 66 0.46 12.45 -12.39
N VAL A 67 -0.69 13.00 -12.77
CA VAL A 67 -2.02 12.52 -12.37
C VAL A 67 -2.97 12.48 -13.56
N ASP A 68 -3.94 11.58 -13.52
CA ASP A 68 -5.05 11.60 -14.47
C ASP A 68 -6.17 12.50 -13.98
N VAL A 69 -6.63 13.39 -14.86
CA VAL A 69 -7.80 14.24 -14.62
C VAL A 69 -8.82 13.98 -15.71
N ASP A 70 -10.05 13.72 -15.30
CA ASP A 70 -11.20 13.70 -16.21
C ASP A 70 -11.77 15.10 -16.35
N THR A 71 -12.13 15.48 -17.57
CA THR A 71 -12.97 16.65 -17.85
C THR A 71 -14.30 16.17 -18.39
N VAL A 72 -15.39 16.54 -17.70
CA VAL A 72 -16.76 16.13 -18.02
C VAL A 72 -17.62 17.34 -18.40
N THR A 73 -18.30 17.24 -19.53
CA THR A 73 -19.18 18.30 -20.06
C THR A 73 -20.34 17.72 -20.88
N ASN A 74 -21.45 18.45 -21.01
CA ASN A 74 -22.51 18.13 -21.97
C ASN A 74 -22.28 18.77 -23.36
N VAL A 75 -21.13 19.44 -23.56
CA VAL A 75 -20.73 20.01 -24.86
C VAL A 75 -19.89 18.99 -25.61
N LYS A 76 -20.32 18.61 -26.82
CA LYS A 76 -19.56 17.69 -27.67
C LYS A 76 -18.15 18.22 -27.95
N PHE A 77 -17.15 17.40 -27.67
CA PHE A 77 -15.76 17.60 -28.06
C PHE A 77 -15.14 16.27 -28.51
N ASP A 78 -14.07 16.34 -29.30
CA ASP A 78 -13.30 15.18 -29.79
C ASP A 78 -11.82 15.23 -29.39
N ARG A 79 -11.37 16.37 -28.85
CA ARG A 79 -10.00 16.65 -28.45
C ARG A 79 -9.99 17.70 -27.35
N GLY A 80 -8.98 17.68 -26.50
CA GLY A 80 -8.69 18.84 -25.67
C GLY A 80 -7.23 18.93 -25.23
N THR A 81 -6.89 20.07 -24.64
CA THR A 81 -5.57 20.32 -24.05
C THR A 81 -5.71 20.85 -22.65
N TYR A 82 -4.85 20.39 -21.75
CA TYR A 82 -4.76 20.90 -20.40
C TYR A 82 -3.72 22.02 -20.33
N TYR A 83 -3.98 22.97 -19.45
CA TYR A 83 -3.06 24.05 -19.09
C TYR A 83 -2.98 24.14 -17.58
N VAL A 84 -1.76 24.23 -17.07
CA VAL A 84 -1.45 24.51 -15.67
C VAL A 84 -0.88 25.92 -15.61
N ASN A 85 -1.53 26.82 -14.86
CA ASN A 85 -1.12 28.23 -14.75
C ASN A 85 -0.83 28.88 -16.13
N ASP A 86 -1.72 28.64 -17.09
CA ASP A 86 -1.67 29.14 -18.48
C ASP A 86 -0.57 28.55 -19.38
N VAL A 87 0.24 27.61 -18.88
CA VAL A 87 1.20 26.83 -19.68
C VAL A 87 0.56 25.52 -20.10
N GLN A 88 0.64 25.17 -21.38
CA GLN A 88 0.10 23.90 -21.87
C GLN A 88 0.82 22.73 -21.17
N ASN A 89 0.05 21.82 -20.61
CA ASN A 89 0.51 20.76 -19.72
C ASN A 89 -0.41 19.55 -19.94
N GLY A 90 -0.12 18.78 -20.98
CA GLY A 90 -0.89 17.60 -21.34
C GLY A 90 -2.01 17.82 -22.38
N ALA A 91 -2.53 16.70 -22.85
CA ALA A 91 -3.66 16.61 -23.76
C ALA A 91 -4.72 15.69 -23.15
N LEU A 92 -5.99 15.96 -23.47
CA LEU A 92 -7.06 15.00 -23.21
C LEU A 92 -6.91 13.85 -24.21
N GLY A 93 -6.93 12.63 -23.68
CA GLY A 93 -6.93 11.38 -24.43
C GLY A 93 -8.26 11.14 -25.16
N SER A 94 -8.69 9.87 -25.23
CA SER A 94 -9.94 9.52 -25.90
C SER A 94 -11.16 10.12 -25.19
N VAL A 95 -12.13 10.58 -25.97
CA VAL A 95 -13.39 11.15 -25.45
C VAL A 95 -14.49 10.11 -25.53
N VAL A 96 -15.09 9.80 -24.38
CA VAL A 96 -16.23 8.88 -24.26
C VAL A 96 -17.53 9.70 -24.21
N ASN A 97 -18.54 9.31 -24.97
CA ASN A 97 -19.89 9.89 -24.91
C ASN A 97 -20.86 8.89 -24.27
N SER A 98 -21.47 9.27 -23.16
CA SER A 98 -22.54 8.52 -22.51
C SER A 98 -23.77 9.42 -22.40
N GLY A 99 -24.78 9.17 -23.25
CA GLY A 99 -26.07 9.88 -23.19
C GLY A 99 -25.99 11.39 -23.40
N GLY A 100 -25.00 11.90 -24.15
CA GLY A 100 -24.81 13.34 -24.37
C GLY A 100 -23.88 14.02 -23.34
N VAL A 101 -23.32 13.25 -22.41
CA VAL A 101 -22.22 13.66 -21.54
C VAL A 101 -20.91 13.13 -22.12
N TYR A 102 -19.98 14.04 -22.34
CA TYR A 102 -18.66 13.79 -22.90
C TYR A 102 -17.62 13.85 -21.78
N THR A 103 -16.84 12.78 -21.65
CA THR A 103 -15.72 12.67 -20.71
C THR A 103 -14.45 12.45 -21.49
N GLY A 104 -13.45 13.28 -21.24
CA GLY A 104 -12.08 13.04 -21.71
C GLY A 104 -11.17 12.94 -20.51
N THR A 105 -10.29 11.94 -20.52
CA THR A 105 -9.28 11.72 -19.48
C THR A 105 -7.93 12.11 -20.04
N GLY A 106 -7.10 12.81 -19.28
CA GLY A 106 -5.74 13.11 -19.71
C GLY A 106 -4.81 13.35 -18.53
N GLU A 107 -3.52 13.13 -18.81
CA GLU A 107 -2.46 13.32 -17.85
C GLU A 107 -2.19 14.82 -17.63
N LEU A 108 -2.02 15.18 -16.36
CA LEU A 108 -1.63 16.49 -15.89
C LEU A 108 -0.35 16.34 -15.07
N ASP A 109 0.74 16.98 -15.52
CA ASP A 109 2.00 16.97 -14.80
C ASP A 109 2.04 18.12 -13.79
N LEU A 110 1.81 17.79 -12.51
CA LEU A 110 1.88 18.72 -11.40
C LEU A 110 3.27 18.76 -10.74
N THR A 111 4.28 18.13 -11.33
CA THR A 111 5.65 18.14 -10.81
C THR A 111 6.17 19.57 -10.67
N GLY A 112 6.71 19.88 -9.49
CA GLY A 112 7.25 21.21 -9.17
C GLY A 112 6.21 22.29 -8.86
N TYR A 113 4.90 21.99 -8.94
CA TYR A 113 3.85 22.89 -8.49
C TYR A 113 3.48 22.62 -7.02
N LEU A 114 3.29 23.68 -6.24
CA LEU A 114 2.81 23.59 -4.85
C LEU A 114 1.78 24.70 -4.57
N GLY A 115 0.80 24.38 -3.73
CA GLY A 115 -0.26 25.31 -3.38
C GLY A 115 -1.37 25.36 -4.43
N THR A 116 -2.07 26.48 -4.54
CA THR A 116 -3.21 26.60 -5.46
C THR A 116 -2.75 26.67 -6.90
N VAL A 117 -3.26 25.77 -7.72
CA VAL A 117 -2.95 25.64 -9.14
C VAL A 117 -4.22 25.85 -9.96
N LYS A 118 -4.14 26.69 -10.98
CA LYS A 118 -5.21 26.87 -11.97
C LYS A 118 -5.05 25.82 -13.07
N VAL A 119 -6.08 25.00 -13.26
CA VAL A 119 -6.16 24.02 -14.34
C VAL A 119 -7.21 24.47 -15.35
N VAL A 120 -6.85 24.50 -16.63
CA VAL A 120 -7.77 24.85 -17.72
C VAL A 120 -7.77 23.75 -18.77
N ALA A 121 -8.93 23.15 -19.05
CA ALA A 121 -9.14 22.31 -20.21
C ALA A 121 -9.72 23.15 -21.35
N LYS A 122 -9.02 23.21 -22.48
CA LYS A 122 -9.58 23.76 -23.73
C LYS A 122 -10.08 22.61 -24.58
N LEU A 123 -11.38 22.59 -24.83
CA LEU A 123 -12.07 21.51 -25.54
C LEU A 123 -12.35 21.93 -26.99
N TYR A 124 -12.16 21.00 -27.92
CA TYR A 124 -12.28 21.24 -29.35
C TYR A 124 -13.23 20.22 -29.98
N SER A 125 -13.98 20.66 -31.00
CA SER A 125 -14.63 19.77 -31.95
C SER A 125 -14.20 20.14 -33.37
N GLY A 126 -13.52 19.21 -34.03
CA GLY A 126 -12.77 19.47 -35.25
C GLY A 126 -11.78 20.62 -35.07
N LYS A 127 -11.92 21.67 -35.89
CA LYS A 127 -11.05 22.85 -35.86
C LYS A 127 -11.47 23.93 -34.86
N TYR A 128 -12.64 23.80 -34.24
CA TYR A 128 -13.21 24.85 -33.40
C TYR A 128 -12.99 24.54 -31.93
N MET A 129 -12.57 25.54 -31.15
CA MET A 129 -12.64 25.48 -29.70
C MET A 129 -14.10 25.69 -29.29
N VAL A 130 -14.66 24.73 -28.56
CA VAL A 130 -16.09 24.69 -28.22
C VAL A 130 -16.36 25.08 -26.77
N GLN A 131 -15.41 24.85 -25.87
CA GLN A 131 -15.56 25.19 -24.46
C GLN A 131 -14.19 25.30 -23.77
N SER A 132 -14.11 26.15 -22.74
CA SER A 132 -13.01 26.17 -21.78
C SER A 132 -13.55 25.85 -20.40
N VAL A 133 -12.96 24.88 -19.71
CA VAL A 133 -13.34 24.49 -18.35
C VAL A 133 -12.18 24.86 -17.43
N THR A 134 -12.43 25.75 -16.47
CA THR A 134 -11.41 26.19 -15.50
C THR A 134 -11.76 25.67 -14.11
N LYS A 135 -10.77 25.09 -13.44
CA LYS A 135 -10.84 24.62 -12.06
C LYS A 135 -9.58 25.00 -11.30
N TYR A 136 -9.66 24.92 -9.98
CA TYR A 136 -8.53 25.18 -9.09
C TYR A 136 -8.35 24.00 -8.16
N LEU A 137 -7.16 23.43 -8.13
CA LEU A 137 -6.78 22.39 -7.19
C LEU A 137 -5.65 22.90 -6.29
N ARG A 138 -5.31 22.13 -5.25
CA ARG A 138 -4.14 22.37 -4.41
C ARG A 138 -3.11 21.27 -4.67
N ALA A 139 -2.04 21.58 -5.37
CA ALA A 139 -0.89 20.69 -5.48
C ALA A 139 -0.20 20.60 -4.12
N VAL A 140 0.05 19.38 -3.65
CA VAL A 140 0.69 19.10 -2.35
C VAL A 140 1.94 18.25 -2.54
N PRO A 141 2.92 18.33 -1.62
CA PRO A 141 4.08 17.43 -1.66
C PRO A 141 3.64 15.97 -1.70
N LEU A 142 4.46 15.13 -2.33
CA LEU A 142 4.29 13.68 -2.33
C LEU A 142 4.33 13.17 -0.90
N ASP A 143 3.43 12.22 -0.61
CA ASP A 143 3.48 11.52 0.66
C ASP A 143 4.49 10.39 0.56
N THR A 144 5.55 10.52 1.34
CA THR A 144 6.67 9.59 1.38
C THR A 144 6.60 8.64 2.56
N THR A 145 5.59 8.78 3.44
CA THR A 145 5.57 8.11 4.75
C THR A 145 4.28 7.39 5.07
N SER A 146 3.17 7.69 4.39
CA SER A 146 1.92 6.97 4.66
C SER A 146 1.92 5.56 4.08
N ILE A 147 1.31 4.68 4.86
CA ILE A 147 0.94 3.33 4.44
C ILE A 147 -0.53 3.40 4.00
N PRO A 148 -0.89 2.90 2.81
CA PRO A 148 -2.27 2.94 2.34
C PRO A 148 -3.18 2.08 3.22
N ALA A 149 -4.45 2.48 3.33
CA ALA A 149 -5.42 1.74 4.13
C ALA A 149 -5.58 0.30 3.61
N GLY A 150 -5.61 -0.66 4.55
CA GLY A 150 -5.76 -2.08 4.23
C GLY A 150 -4.45 -2.82 4.03
N PHE A 151 -3.30 -2.15 4.07
CA PHE A 151 -1.99 -2.81 4.16
C PHE A 151 -1.55 -3.05 5.61
N PRO A 152 -0.66 -4.03 5.86
CA PRO A 152 -0.12 -4.27 7.19
C PRO A 152 0.58 -3.04 7.79
N THR A 153 0.40 -2.86 9.09
CA THR A 153 1.04 -1.87 9.95
C THR A 153 1.33 -2.53 11.30
N SER A 154 2.10 -1.87 12.17
CA SER A 154 2.36 -2.33 13.54
C SER A 154 1.10 -2.65 14.36
N ASP A 155 -0.04 -2.02 14.04
CA ASP A 155 -1.32 -2.28 14.71
C ASP A 155 -2.00 -3.60 14.26
N THR A 156 -1.54 -4.19 13.15
CA THR A 156 -2.14 -5.37 12.51
C THR A 156 -1.17 -6.55 12.40
N THR A 157 0.09 -6.34 12.75
CA THR A 157 1.18 -7.31 12.75
C THR A 157 1.79 -7.42 14.13
N GLY A 158 2.67 -8.40 14.33
CA GLY A 158 3.35 -8.55 15.61
C GLY A 158 2.48 -9.29 16.62
N VAL A 159 2.83 -9.16 17.90
CA VAL A 159 2.10 -9.79 19.00
C VAL A 159 0.71 -9.17 19.13
N PRO A 160 -0.39 -9.95 19.05
CA PRO A 160 -1.73 -9.40 19.17
C PRO A 160 -2.00 -8.71 20.51
N ASP A 161 -2.79 -7.65 20.46
CA ASP A 161 -3.24 -6.93 21.65
C ASP A 161 -3.86 -7.86 22.69
N GLY A 162 -3.46 -7.68 23.96
CA GLY A 162 -3.97 -8.45 25.09
C GLY A 162 -3.29 -9.80 25.32
N VAL A 163 -2.34 -10.21 24.47
CA VAL A 163 -1.48 -11.36 24.76
C VAL A 163 -0.54 -11.03 25.91
N THR A 164 -0.52 -11.89 26.94
CA THR A 164 0.47 -11.80 28.01
C THR A 164 1.66 -12.70 27.68
N LEU A 165 2.81 -12.08 27.42
CA LEU A 165 4.04 -12.80 27.10
C LEU A 165 4.72 -13.35 28.36
N ARG A 166 5.31 -14.53 28.25
CA ARG A 166 6.11 -15.17 29.30
C ARG A 166 7.60 -14.92 29.01
N PRO A 167 8.38 -14.42 29.99
CA PRO A 167 9.80 -14.17 29.78
C PRO A 167 10.55 -15.44 29.39
N SER A 168 11.51 -15.27 28.48
CA SER A 168 12.52 -16.25 28.09
C SER A 168 13.83 -15.52 27.80
N THR A 169 14.93 -16.26 27.78
CA THR A 169 16.23 -15.83 27.24
C THR A 169 16.45 -16.50 25.88
N ASP A 170 17.68 -16.52 25.37
CA ASP A 170 18.07 -17.30 24.19
C ASP A 170 17.43 -18.70 24.17
N LEU A 171 16.99 -19.11 22.99
CA LEU A 171 16.30 -20.38 22.78
C LEU A 171 16.98 -21.19 21.68
N ASP A 172 17.44 -22.39 22.03
CA ASP A 172 17.84 -23.42 21.08
C ASP A 172 16.79 -24.53 21.04
N VAL A 173 16.10 -24.67 19.91
CA VAL A 173 14.99 -25.62 19.75
C VAL A 173 15.47 -26.91 19.08
N TRP A 174 15.31 -28.02 19.79
CA TRP A 174 15.74 -29.36 19.36
C TRP A 174 14.61 -30.39 19.29
N GLU A 175 13.37 -29.99 19.56
CA GLU A 175 12.20 -30.86 19.47
C GLU A 175 11.43 -30.62 18.17
N PRO A 176 11.36 -31.59 17.23
CA PRO A 176 10.59 -31.45 16.00
C PRO A 176 9.11 -31.17 16.28
N GLY A 177 8.50 -30.25 15.55
CA GLY A 177 7.09 -29.90 15.75
C GLY A 177 6.80 -29.07 17.00
N ALA A 178 7.82 -28.57 17.70
CA ALA A 178 7.63 -27.72 18.88
C ALA A 178 6.79 -26.46 18.55
N VAL A 179 5.97 -26.05 19.51
CA VAL A 179 5.17 -24.82 19.41
C VAL A 179 5.60 -23.85 20.51
N LEU A 180 6.19 -22.72 20.11
CA LEU A 180 6.56 -21.62 20.98
C LEU A 180 5.44 -20.56 20.93
N ASP A 181 4.69 -20.43 22.03
CA ASP A 181 3.46 -19.62 22.06
C ASP A 181 3.43 -18.66 23.24
N GLY A 182 3.37 -17.35 23.00
CA GLY A 182 3.27 -16.36 24.07
C GLY A 182 4.60 -16.14 24.81
N LEU A 183 5.73 -16.12 24.10
CA LEU A 183 7.05 -15.90 24.70
C LEU A 183 7.57 -14.48 24.43
N ASP A 184 8.20 -13.88 25.44
CA ASP A 184 9.04 -12.69 25.30
C ASP A 184 10.50 -13.13 25.43
N VAL A 185 11.12 -13.44 24.31
CA VAL A 185 12.50 -13.93 24.21
C VAL A 185 13.43 -12.72 24.22
N GLN A 186 14.08 -12.48 25.34
CA GLN A 186 15.15 -11.50 25.49
C GLN A 186 16.47 -12.19 25.14
N GLY A 187 16.66 -12.42 23.83
CA GLY A 187 17.69 -13.26 23.25
C GLY A 187 17.37 -13.65 21.81
N CYS A 188 18.25 -14.42 21.20
CA CYS A 188 18.10 -14.90 19.82
C CYS A 188 17.48 -16.30 19.80
N LEU A 189 16.83 -16.65 18.69
CA LEU A 189 16.18 -17.96 18.50
C LEU A 189 16.95 -18.78 17.46
N THR A 190 17.43 -19.96 17.85
CA THR A 190 17.99 -20.95 16.93
C THR A 190 17.10 -22.19 16.87
N VAL A 191 16.74 -22.62 15.65
CA VAL A 191 15.91 -23.80 15.43
C VAL A 191 16.70 -24.83 14.64
N HIS A 192 16.83 -26.04 15.20
CA HIS A 192 17.65 -27.13 14.64
C HIS A 192 16.82 -28.28 14.06
N VAL A 193 15.50 -28.15 14.04
CA VAL A 193 14.57 -29.25 13.78
C VAL A 193 13.36 -28.77 12.98
N PRO A 194 12.74 -29.67 12.19
CA PRO A 194 11.65 -29.29 11.30
C PRO A 194 10.33 -29.02 12.03
N GLY A 195 9.44 -28.29 11.34
CA GLY A 195 8.04 -28.13 11.72
C GLY A 195 7.77 -27.29 12.97
N VAL A 196 8.73 -26.50 13.42
CA VAL A 196 8.56 -25.62 14.58
C VAL A 196 7.64 -24.47 14.24
N THR A 197 6.69 -24.17 15.14
CA THR A 197 5.80 -23.01 15.04
C THR A 197 6.08 -22.02 16.15
N VAL A 198 6.30 -20.76 15.81
CA VAL A 198 6.37 -19.63 16.74
C VAL A 198 5.12 -18.79 16.56
N ARG A 199 4.39 -18.51 17.63
CA ARG A 199 3.20 -17.66 17.57
C ARG A 199 3.02 -16.78 18.79
N ASN A 200 2.34 -15.65 18.62
CA ASN A 200 2.07 -14.70 19.71
C ASN A 200 3.32 -14.35 20.51
N SER A 201 4.50 -14.29 19.88
CA SER A 201 5.78 -14.20 20.59
C SER A 201 6.62 -13.04 20.09
N ARG A 202 7.51 -12.54 20.92
CA ARG A 202 8.50 -11.51 20.58
C ARG A 202 9.90 -12.07 20.72
N ILE A 203 10.72 -11.86 19.71
CA ILE A 203 12.16 -12.17 19.72
C ILE A 203 12.93 -10.86 19.72
N THR A 204 13.62 -10.55 20.83
CA THR A 204 14.48 -9.37 20.97
C THR A 204 15.94 -9.81 20.96
N CYS A 205 16.55 -9.87 19.78
CA CYS A 205 17.93 -10.34 19.62
C CYS A 205 18.88 -9.16 19.46
N GLN A 206 19.92 -9.12 20.31
CA GLN A 206 20.96 -8.07 20.30
C GLN A 206 22.36 -8.64 20.10
N ASP A 207 22.48 -9.80 19.45
CA ASP A 207 23.76 -10.43 19.16
C ASP A 207 24.23 -10.07 17.74
N PRO A 208 25.39 -9.39 17.58
CA PRO A 208 25.91 -8.99 16.27
C PRO A 208 26.54 -10.12 15.47
N THR A 209 26.63 -11.31 16.03
CA THR A 209 27.21 -12.50 15.39
C THR A 209 26.15 -13.47 14.89
N LEU A 210 24.88 -13.24 15.22
CA LEU A 210 23.76 -14.11 14.91
C LEU A 210 22.68 -13.40 14.09
N ARG A 211 21.83 -14.23 13.48
CA ARG A 211 20.51 -13.78 12.99
C ARG A 211 19.56 -13.73 14.17
N ALA A 212 18.55 -12.86 14.13
CA ALA A 212 17.55 -12.80 15.18
C ALA A 212 16.79 -14.13 15.32
N VAL A 213 16.44 -14.74 14.18
CA VAL A 213 15.95 -16.12 14.06
C VAL A 213 16.83 -16.90 13.10
N ALA A 214 17.58 -17.88 13.63
CA ALA A 214 18.47 -18.74 12.86
C ALA A 214 17.83 -20.11 12.61
N LEU A 215 17.63 -20.46 11.34
CA LEU A 215 17.15 -21.78 10.92
C LEU A 215 18.32 -22.65 10.48
N VAL A 216 18.59 -23.72 11.23
CA VAL A 216 19.67 -24.69 10.98
C VAL A 216 19.02 -26.01 10.55
N ASP A 217 18.76 -26.14 9.25
CA ASP A 217 18.05 -27.30 8.65
C ASP A 217 16.67 -27.54 9.29
N ALA A 218 15.85 -26.48 9.34
CA ALA A 218 14.54 -26.46 9.99
C ALA A 218 13.39 -26.23 8.98
N PRO A 219 13.17 -27.12 8.00
CA PRO A 219 12.11 -26.94 7.02
C PRO A 219 10.72 -26.99 7.66
N GLY A 220 9.80 -26.21 7.10
CA GLY A 220 8.43 -26.11 7.62
C GLY A 220 8.33 -25.24 8.87
N PHE A 221 9.30 -24.36 9.13
CA PHE A 221 9.21 -23.37 10.18
C PHE A 221 8.07 -22.37 9.87
N VAL A 222 7.26 -22.07 10.87
CA VAL A 222 6.19 -21.08 10.77
C VAL A 222 6.34 -20.07 11.90
N MET A 223 6.30 -18.78 11.57
CA MET A 223 6.15 -17.71 12.55
C MET A 223 4.92 -16.89 12.20
N GLU A 224 4.02 -16.72 13.17
CA GLU A 224 2.75 -16.03 12.97
C GLU A 224 2.41 -15.11 14.14
N ASP A 225 1.78 -13.97 13.87
CA ASP A 225 1.29 -13.08 14.93
C ASP A 225 2.39 -12.77 15.97
N SER A 226 3.59 -12.46 15.48
CA SER A 226 4.80 -12.41 16.29
C SER A 226 5.74 -11.32 15.81
N GLU A 227 6.68 -10.93 16.66
CA GLU A 227 7.57 -9.80 16.43
C GLU A 227 9.04 -10.25 16.46
N ILE A 228 9.84 -9.75 15.51
CA ILE A 228 11.30 -9.83 15.50
C ILE A 228 11.83 -8.41 15.65
N VAL A 229 12.58 -8.16 16.71
CA VAL A 229 13.14 -6.85 17.02
C VAL A 229 14.64 -6.94 17.36
N SER A 230 15.39 -5.94 16.92
CA SER A 230 16.77 -5.69 17.31
C SER A 230 17.02 -4.18 17.50
N ASP A 231 18.23 -3.78 17.88
CA ASP A 231 18.68 -2.38 18.01
C ASP A 231 19.74 -1.99 16.96
N GLY A 232 19.80 -2.76 15.87
CA GLY A 232 20.83 -2.72 14.84
C GLY A 232 21.97 -3.69 15.12
N SER A 233 21.90 -4.49 16.20
CA SER A 233 22.91 -5.51 16.47
C SER A 233 22.77 -6.71 15.54
N ALA A 234 21.58 -7.33 15.43
CA ALA A 234 21.41 -8.51 14.58
C ALA A 234 21.44 -8.14 13.10
N GLU A 235 22.35 -8.76 12.34
CA GLU A 235 22.51 -8.47 10.90
C GLU A 235 21.23 -8.77 10.13
N VAL A 236 20.67 -9.97 10.31
CA VAL A 236 19.53 -10.47 9.52
C VAL A 236 18.41 -10.89 10.45
N ALA A 237 17.16 -10.52 10.11
CA ALA A 237 15.98 -10.95 10.87
C ALA A 237 15.78 -12.48 10.86
N ILE A 238 15.71 -13.09 9.68
CA ILE A 238 15.55 -14.54 9.50
C ILE A 238 16.07 -15.01 8.14
N GLY A 239 16.57 -16.23 8.08
CA GLY A 239 16.98 -16.89 6.84
C GLY A 239 17.49 -18.31 7.06
N TRP A 240 17.70 -19.12 6.02
CA TRP A 240 17.62 -18.74 4.58
C TRP A 240 16.40 -19.30 3.86
N SER A 241 15.95 -20.52 4.20
CA SER A 241 14.99 -21.29 3.41
C SER A 241 13.96 -22.01 4.29
N GLY A 242 12.85 -22.43 3.70
CA GLY A 242 11.90 -23.38 4.29
C GLY A 242 11.01 -22.79 5.38
N TYR A 243 10.71 -21.49 5.32
CA TYR A 243 9.97 -20.79 6.35
C TYR A 243 8.76 -20.01 5.85
N THR A 244 7.77 -19.85 6.73
CA THR A 244 6.59 -19.01 6.52
C THR A 244 6.51 -17.94 7.60
N LEU A 245 6.35 -16.68 7.19
CA LEU A 245 5.97 -15.56 8.06
C LEU A 245 4.54 -15.11 7.75
N ARG A 246 3.72 -14.89 8.78
CA ARG A 246 2.32 -14.47 8.64
C ARG A 246 1.92 -13.45 9.71
N ARG A 247 1.65 -12.21 9.33
CA ARG A 247 1.46 -11.09 10.27
C ARG A 247 2.61 -10.92 11.26
N VAL A 248 3.82 -11.07 10.75
CA VAL A 248 5.04 -10.84 11.53
C VAL A 248 5.40 -9.37 11.39
N ASP A 249 5.78 -8.77 12.52
CA ASP A 249 6.36 -7.43 12.56
C ASP A 249 7.88 -7.57 12.71
N VAL A 250 8.65 -7.04 11.77
CA VAL A 250 10.12 -7.11 11.75
C VAL A 250 10.68 -5.70 11.74
N HIS A 251 11.44 -5.34 12.77
CA HIS A 251 12.09 -4.04 12.84
C HIS A 251 13.41 -4.04 13.61
N GLY A 252 14.19 -2.99 13.41
CA GLY A 252 15.42 -2.74 14.15
C GLY A 252 16.60 -3.66 13.81
N THR A 253 16.45 -4.64 12.92
CA THR A 253 17.60 -5.42 12.39
C THR A 253 18.35 -4.63 11.33
N GLN A 254 19.58 -5.03 10.99
CA GLN A 254 20.34 -4.36 9.93
C GLN A 254 19.81 -4.67 8.52
N ASP A 255 19.22 -5.85 8.36
CA ASP A 255 18.61 -6.36 7.15
C ASP A 255 17.38 -7.21 7.52
N GLY A 256 16.40 -7.23 6.63
CA GLY A 256 15.16 -7.96 6.81
C GLY A 256 15.28 -9.46 6.53
N PRO A 257 14.15 -10.15 6.32
CA PRO A 257 14.14 -11.57 5.95
C PRO A 257 14.88 -11.85 4.63
N ARG A 258 15.67 -12.93 4.61
CA ARG A 258 16.39 -13.41 3.43
C ARG A 258 15.61 -14.51 2.72
N LEU A 259 15.44 -14.39 1.42
CA LEU A 259 14.55 -15.20 0.59
C LEU A 259 15.33 -16.29 -0.17
N GLY A 260 15.54 -17.45 0.46
CA GLY A 260 16.13 -18.63 -0.18
C GLY A 260 15.11 -19.52 -0.88
N ASP A 261 15.16 -20.82 -0.60
CA ASP A 261 14.19 -21.80 -1.12
C ASP A 261 12.94 -21.89 -0.23
N ASP A 262 11.77 -22.07 -0.85
CA ASP A 262 10.50 -22.37 -0.17
C ASP A 262 10.17 -21.38 0.96
N VAL A 263 10.16 -20.09 0.63
CA VAL A 263 9.87 -18.99 1.55
C VAL A 263 8.52 -18.36 1.22
N SER A 264 7.66 -18.22 2.23
CA SER A 264 6.40 -17.48 2.13
C SER A 264 6.34 -16.38 3.18
N ILE A 265 6.00 -15.16 2.78
CA ILE A 265 5.82 -14.02 3.68
C ILE A 265 4.50 -13.36 3.32
N SER A 266 3.53 -13.36 4.24
CA SER A 266 2.24 -12.72 4.01
C SER A 266 1.75 -11.85 5.14
N ASP A 267 0.99 -10.82 4.78
CA ASP A 267 0.28 -9.95 5.73
C ASP A 267 1.21 -9.33 6.80
N SER A 268 2.51 -9.20 6.50
CA SER A 268 3.57 -8.85 7.44
C SER A 268 4.10 -7.43 7.18
N TYR A 269 4.81 -6.88 8.15
CA TYR A 269 5.38 -5.54 8.11
C TYR A 269 6.89 -5.61 8.38
N VAL A 270 7.70 -5.06 7.48
CA VAL A 270 9.14 -4.92 7.67
C VAL A 270 9.51 -3.44 7.59
N HIS A 271 10.03 -2.90 8.69
CA HIS A 271 10.29 -1.46 8.82
C HIS A 271 11.36 -1.10 9.84
N ASP A 272 11.70 0.19 9.91
CA ASP A 272 12.63 0.75 10.89
C ASP A 272 13.95 -0.05 11.00
N LEU A 273 14.49 -0.50 9.86
CA LEU A 273 15.77 -1.19 9.80
C LEU A 273 16.92 -0.20 10.05
N VAL A 274 18.02 -0.73 10.59
CA VAL A 274 19.16 0.08 11.02
C VAL A 274 20.28 -0.03 10.00
N ARG A 275 20.73 1.11 9.46
CA ARG A 275 21.87 1.13 8.54
C ARG A 275 23.13 0.61 9.22
N ASP A 276 23.75 -0.38 8.59
CA ASP A 276 25.14 -0.75 8.81
C ASP A 276 25.98 -0.44 7.56
N PRO A 277 27.18 0.18 7.67
CA PRO A 277 28.01 0.49 6.51
C PRO A 277 28.52 -0.71 5.70
N ALA A 278 28.55 -1.90 6.31
CA ALA A 278 29.02 -3.14 5.69
C ALA A 278 27.89 -4.00 5.10
N VAL A 279 26.62 -3.61 5.29
CA VAL A 279 25.44 -4.38 4.88
C VAL A 279 24.59 -3.56 3.90
N HIS A 280 24.00 -4.25 2.93
CA HIS A 280 22.90 -3.71 2.16
C HIS A 280 21.62 -3.87 2.99
N THR A 281 21.18 -2.79 3.63
CA THR A 281 19.94 -2.81 4.43
C THR A 281 18.72 -2.84 3.52
N ASP A 282 18.13 -4.03 3.39
CA ASP A 282 16.96 -4.30 2.57
C ASP A 282 15.79 -4.79 3.44
N ALA A 283 14.56 -4.42 3.10
CA ALA A 283 13.41 -5.03 3.79
C ALA A 283 13.31 -6.53 3.45
N LEU A 284 13.71 -6.93 2.23
CA LEU A 284 13.88 -8.32 1.82
C LEU A 284 15.04 -8.45 0.83
N GLN A 285 15.87 -9.48 0.98
CA GLN A 285 16.92 -9.78 0.01
C GLN A 285 16.91 -11.26 -0.45
N SER A 286 17.14 -11.48 -1.75
CA SER A 286 17.48 -12.78 -2.33
C SER A 286 18.77 -12.72 -3.13
N THR A 287 19.63 -13.74 -2.99
CA THR A 287 20.78 -13.96 -3.88
C THR A 287 20.60 -15.17 -4.83
N SER A 288 19.75 -16.12 -4.46
CA SER A 288 19.29 -17.25 -5.27
C SER A 288 18.23 -18.03 -4.47
N GLY A 289 17.44 -18.86 -5.12
CA GLY A 289 16.38 -19.61 -4.43
C GLY A 289 15.33 -20.15 -5.39
N SER A 290 14.33 -20.83 -4.85
CA SER A 290 13.16 -21.27 -5.62
C SER A 290 11.89 -21.25 -4.79
N ASN A 291 10.76 -21.00 -5.43
CA ASN A 291 9.42 -21.02 -4.82
C ASN A 291 9.27 -19.97 -3.70
N VAL A 292 9.44 -18.70 -4.05
CA VAL A 292 9.27 -17.58 -3.13
C VAL A 292 7.91 -16.92 -3.37
N LEU A 293 7.15 -16.71 -2.29
CA LEU A 293 5.90 -15.96 -2.30
C LEU A 293 5.93 -14.85 -1.26
N VAL A 294 5.87 -13.60 -1.72
CA VAL A 294 5.77 -12.41 -0.87
C VAL A 294 4.46 -11.72 -1.22
N ARG A 295 3.48 -11.77 -0.32
CA ARG A 295 2.12 -11.32 -0.61
C ARG A 295 1.50 -10.44 0.46
N HIS A 296 0.91 -9.31 0.03
CA HIS A 296 0.14 -8.44 0.91
C HIS A 296 0.91 -7.97 2.14
N ASN A 297 2.19 -7.63 1.95
CA ASN A 297 3.04 -7.07 3.00
C ASN A 297 3.18 -5.55 2.83
N THR A 298 3.58 -4.89 3.91
CA THR A 298 4.15 -3.53 3.87
C THR A 298 5.65 -3.66 4.03
N LEU A 299 6.43 -3.17 3.07
CA LEU A 299 7.88 -3.16 3.13
C LEU A 299 8.37 -1.72 2.97
N ASP A 300 8.79 -1.12 4.07
CA ASP A 300 9.40 0.21 4.09
C ASP A 300 10.58 0.14 5.04
N PRO A 301 11.80 -0.19 4.57
CA PRO A 301 12.92 -0.48 5.47
C PRO A 301 13.29 0.72 6.35
N ARG A 302 12.84 1.93 5.99
CA ARG A 302 13.27 3.17 6.61
C ARG A 302 12.65 3.36 7.98
N VAL A 303 13.34 4.17 8.77
CA VAL A 303 12.72 4.78 9.94
C VAL A 303 11.75 5.87 9.52
N GLN A 304 10.52 5.87 10.06
CA GLN A 304 9.53 6.90 9.72
C GLN A 304 10.09 8.31 9.94
N GLY A 305 10.00 9.15 8.91
CA GLY A 305 10.51 10.53 8.93
C GLY A 305 12.02 10.66 8.71
N SER A 306 12.74 9.55 8.50
CA SER A 306 14.15 9.57 8.10
C SER A 306 14.34 10.05 6.67
N GLU A 307 15.44 10.78 6.43
CA GLU A 307 15.93 11.11 5.08
C GLU A 307 16.84 10.01 4.52
N ASP A 308 17.16 8.99 5.30
CA ASP A 308 17.89 7.82 4.82
C ASP A 308 16.93 6.88 4.10
N PHE A 309 17.18 6.69 2.81
CA PHE A 309 16.40 5.82 1.94
C PHE A 309 16.70 4.33 2.15
N LEU A 310 17.83 3.99 2.80
CA LEU A 310 18.35 2.62 2.87
C LEU A 310 18.59 2.01 1.46
N ASN A 311 18.76 0.69 1.35
CA ASN A 311 19.08 0.08 0.06
C ASN A 311 17.81 -0.15 -0.78
N SER A 312 16.93 -1.07 -0.38
CA SER A 312 15.69 -1.39 -1.12
C SER A 312 14.60 -1.95 -0.20
N ALA A 313 13.34 -1.91 -0.64
CA ALA A 313 12.30 -2.74 -0.03
C ALA A 313 12.48 -4.22 -0.46
N VAL A 314 12.87 -4.44 -1.72
CA VAL A 314 13.21 -5.77 -2.23
C VAL A 314 14.49 -5.67 -3.06
N GLN A 315 15.52 -6.38 -2.64
CA GLN A 315 16.78 -6.55 -3.38
C GLN A 315 16.90 -7.98 -3.92
N LEU A 316 16.93 -8.12 -5.24
CA LEU A 316 17.22 -9.38 -5.91
C LEU A 316 18.54 -9.29 -6.66
N GLY A 317 19.48 -10.18 -6.37
CA GLY A 317 20.79 -10.23 -7.03
C GLY A 317 21.33 -11.65 -7.13
N THR A 318 22.54 -11.79 -7.65
CA THR A 318 23.32 -13.04 -7.59
C THR A 318 24.73 -12.70 -7.11
N GLU A 319 24.86 -12.49 -5.80
CA GLU A 319 26.17 -12.25 -5.18
C GLU A 319 26.90 -13.57 -4.88
N THR A 320 26.20 -14.71 -4.91
CA THR A 320 26.68 -16.00 -4.39
C THR A 320 26.93 -17.08 -5.45
N GLY A 321 26.96 -16.73 -6.74
CA GLY A 321 27.37 -17.62 -7.83
C GLY A 321 26.31 -17.84 -8.91
N ALA A 322 26.38 -18.98 -9.61
CA ALA A 322 25.57 -19.23 -10.82
C ALA A 322 24.15 -19.76 -10.56
N ARG A 323 23.76 -19.99 -9.30
CA ARG A 323 22.43 -20.53 -8.96
C ARG A 323 21.36 -19.49 -9.29
N ARG A 324 20.22 -19.97 -9.83
CA ARG A 324 19.09 -19.11 -10.21
C ARG A 324 18.20 -18.76 -9.02
N LEU A 325 17.52 -17.63 -9.13
CA LEU A 325 16.24 -17.39 -8.46
C LEU A 325 15.10 -17.79 -9.39
N VAL A 326 14.32 -18.79 -9.00
CA VAL A 326 13.29 -19.42 -9.84
C VAL A 326 11.92 -19.35 -9.18
N ASN A 327 10.87 -18.97 -9.91
CA ASN A 327 9.50 -18.92 -9.38
C ASN A 327 9.36 -18.03 -8.14
N ALA A 328 9.68 -16.74 -8.28
CA ALA A 328 9.51 -15.75 -7.22
C ALA A 328 8.34 -14.82 -7.55
N ARG A 329 7.39 -14.70 -6.64
CA ARG A 329 6.17 -13.91 -6.81
C ARG A 329 6.04 -12.88 -5.70
N PHE A 330 5.90 -11.63 -6.11
CA PHE A 330 5.70 -10.48 -5.25
C PHE A 330 4.35 -9.87 -5.61
N GLU A 331 3.33 -10.18 -4.82
CA GLU A 331 1.94 -9.90 -5.20
C GLU A 331 1.21 -9.04 -4.16
N GLN A 332 0.55 -7.98 -4.62
CA GLN A 332 -0.33 -7.16 -3.79
C GLN A 332 0.36 -6.56 -2.54
N ASN A 333 1.65 -6.30 -2.58
CA ASN A 333 2.40 -5.66 -1.50
C ASN A 333 2.39 -4.14 -1.65
N PHE A 334 2.66 -3.43 -0.55
CA PHE A 334 3.04 -2.03 -0.56
C PHE A 334 4.55 -1.91 -0.37
N PHE A 335 5.22 -1.31 -1.36
CA PHE A 335 6.65 -1.06 -1.31
C PHE A 335 6.93 0.43 -1.15
N ASN A 336 7.81 0.77 -0.23
CA ASN A 336 8.25 2.13 -0.02
C ASN A 336 9.71 2.15 0.41
N GLY A 337 10.34 3.33 0.43
CA GLY A 337 11.76 3.42 0.73
C GLY A 337 12.66 2.85 -0.36
N GLY A 338 13.95 2.77 -0.05
CA GLY A 338 14.99 2.29 -0.96
C GLY A 338 15.58 3.37 -1.87
N SER A 339 16.78 3.11 -2.38
CA SER A 339 17.30 3.81 -3.55
C SER A 339 16.37 3.61 -4.74
N TYR A 340 16.00 2.36 -5.00
CA TYR A 340 14.76 1.96 -5.65
C TYR A 340 13.98 1.09 -4.66
N SER A 341 12.66 1.17 -4.61
CA SER A 341 11.90 0.27 -3.72
C SER A 341 12.07 -1.19 -4.14
N VAL A 342 12.04 -1.47 -5.44
CA VAL A 342 12.42 -2.78 -5.99
C VAL A 342 13.71 -2.64 -6.80
N ASN A 343 14.78 -3.28 -6.34
CA ASN A 343 16.04 -3.35 -7.05
C ASN A 343 16.34 -4.77 -7.50
N VAL A 344 16.32 -5.01 -8.80
CA VAL A 344 16.77 -6.27 -9.40
C VAL A 344 18.07 -6.02 -10.16
N SER A 345 19.15 -6.63 -9.69
CA SER A 345 20.46 -6.55 -10.32
C SER A 345 20.42 -7.07 -11.75
N CYS A 346 21.13 -6.38 -12.66
CA CYS A 346 21.32 -6.81 -14.04
C CYS A 346 22.03 -8.17 -14.16
N ALA A 347 22.89 -8.51 -13.20
CA ALA A 347 23.68 -9.72 -13.19
C ALA A 347 22.88 -10.93 -12.68
N ALA A 348 21.67 -10.69 -12.16
CA ALA A 348 20.85 -11.72 -11.56
C ALA A 348 20.46 -12.81 -12.57
N ASN A 349 20.67 -14.07 -12.19
CA ASN A 349 20.25 -15.23 -12.97
C ASN A 349 18.82 -15.62 -12.56
N LEU A 350 17.84 -15.18 -13.34
CA LEU A 350 16.42 -15.23 -12.95
C LEU A 350 15.60 -16.11 -13.90
N GLU A 351 14.58 -16.76 -13.34
CA GLU A 351 13.55 -17.46 -14.10
C GLU A 351 12.19 -17.29 -13.42
N ASN A 352 11.19 -16.80 -14.17
CA ASN A 352 9.82 -16.62 -13.67
C ASN A 352 9.73 -15.77 -12.38
N VAL A 353 10.29 -14.56 -12.43
CA VAL A 353 10.16 -13.55 -11.37
C VAL A 353 9.07 -12.54 -11.75
N VAL A 354 8.09 -12.39 -10.88
CA VAL A 354 6.87 -11.62 -11.16
C VAL A 354 6.56 -10.67 -10.00
N PHE A 355 6.34 -9.40 -10.34
CA PHE A 355 5.74 -8.38 -9.48
C PHE A 355 4.34 -8.08 -10.01
N ASP A 356 3.30 -8.43 -9.25
CA ASP A 356 1.91 -8.34 -9.68
C ASP A 356 1.06 -7.51 -8.70
N ARG A 357 0.36 -6.50 -9.22
CA ARG A 357 -0.62 -5.69 -8.47
C ARG A 357 -0.09 -5.07 -7.18
N ASN A 358 1.21 -4.72 -7.12
CA ASN A 358 1.78 -4.03 -5.96
C ASN A 358 1.51 -2.52 -6.04
N GLU A 359 1.46 -1.89 -4.87
CA GLU A 359 1.38 -0.44 -4.71
C GLU A 359 2.71 0.13 -4.24
N PHE A 360 3.06 1.32 -4.70
CA PHE A 360 4.34 1.97 -4.39
C PHE A 360 4.12 3.34 -3.74
N GLY A 361 4.88 3.59 -2.67
CA GLY A 361 5.01 4.90 -2.03
C GLY A 361 6.18 5.72 -2.60
N HIS A 362 6.14 7.04 -2.42
CA HIS A 362 7.14 7.99 -2.97
C HIS A 362 8.39 8.15 -2.12
N GLY A 363 8.60 7.26 -1.14
CA GLY A 363 9.73 7.29 -0.22
C GLY A 363 11.05 6.76 -0.80
N ASN A 364 11.13 6.51 -2.10
CA ASN A 364 12.33 6.06 -2.79
C ASN A 364 13.19 7.23 -3.30
N ARG A 365 14.48 6.98 -3.55
CA ARG A 365 15.42 8.02 -4.01
C ARG A 365 15.37 8.27 -5.52
N TYR A 366 15.32 7.20 -6.32
CA TYR A 366 15.47 7.26 -7.78
C TYR A 366 14.21 6.84 -8.54
N GLY A 367 13.39 5.98 -7.95
CA GLY A 367 12.14 5.51 -8.56
C GLY A 367 11.58 4.26 -7.88
N ALA A 368 10.41 3.83 -8.34
CA ALA A 368 9.73 2.66 -7.82
C ALA A 368 10.53 1.36 -8.02
N ALA A 369 11.03 1.13 -9.24
CA ALA A 369 11.70 -0.11 -9.59
C ALA A 369 12.81 0.06 -10.62
N THR A 370 13.84 -0.78 -10.51
CA THR A 370 14.84 -1.04 -11.55
C THR A 370 14.99 -2.53 -11.77
N ALA A 371 15.02 -3.00 -13.02
CA ALA A 371 15.16 -4.41 -13.33
C ALA A 371 15.75 -4.68 -14.73
N PRO A 372 16.43 -5.83 -14.95
CA PRO A 372 16.76 -6.30 -16.28
C PRO A 372 15.52 -6.83 -17.02
N SER A 373 15.68 -7.08 -18.32
CA SER A 373 14.67 -7.83 -19.09
C SER A 373 14.46 -9.24 -18.51
N GLY A 374 13.22 -9.74 -18.55
CA GLY A 374 12.87 -11.08 -18.06
C GLY A 374 12.18 -11.10 -16.70
N VAL A 375 12.17 -9.97 -15.98
CA VAL A 375 11.28 -9.75 -14.83
C VAL A 375 9.95 -9.22 -15.33
N THR A 376 8.85 -9.79 -14.84
CA THR A 376 7.50 -9.36 -15.23
C THR A 376 6.92 -8.38 -14.20
N PHE A 377 6.41 -7.26 -14.67
CA PHE A 377 5.63 -6.31 -13.88
C PHE A 377 4.22 -6.18 -14.47
N THR A 378 3.20 -6.49 -13.68
CA THR A 378 1.79 -6.42 -14.09
C THR A 378 0.99 -5.59 -13.08
N GLU A 379 0.25 -4.60 -13.55
CA GLU A 379 -0.69 -3.79 -12.72
C GLU A 379 -0.07 -3.13 -11.46
N ASN A 380 1.23 -2.87 -11.49
CA ASN A 380 1.94 -2.16 -10.41
C ASN A 380 1.76 -0.65 -10.56
N ARG A 381 1.39 0.03 -9.47
CA ARG A 381 0.97 1.44 -9.51
C ARG A 381 1.43 2.23 -8.29
N TRP A 382 1.49 3.55 -8.42
CA TRP A 382 1.62 4.45 -7.28
C TRP A 382 0.33 4.43 -6.45
N PHE A 383 0.44 4.38 -5.13
CA PHE A 383 -0.73 4.25 -4.26
C PHE A 383 -1.66 5.49 -4.32
N ASP A 384 -1.07 6.67 -4.46
CA ASP A 384 -1.80 7.94 -4.37
C ASP A 384 -2.42 8.34 -5.72
N THR A 385 -1.72 8.11 -6.83
CA THR A 385 -2.19 8.50 -8.16
C THR A 385 -2.84 7.37 -8.93
N GLN A 386 -2.65 6.12 -8.50
CA GLN A 386 -3.06 4.90 -9.21
C GLN A 386 -2.43 4.77 -10.62
N HIS A 387 -1.49 5.64 -10.96
CA HIS A 387 -0.75 5.59 -12.21
C HIS A 387 0.20 4.39 -12.23
N PRO A 388 0.39 3.72 -13.38
CA PRO A 388 1.41 2.71 -13.52
C PRO A 388 2.80 3.22 -13.11
N ILE A 389 3.57 2.40 -12.41
CA ILE A 389 4.96 2.76 -12.11
C ILE A 389 5.83 2.67 -13.37
N ALA A 390 6.86 3.50 -13.43
CA ALA A 390 7.95 3.31 -14.38
C ALA A 390 8.96 2.30 -13.82
N VAL A 391 9.45 1.39 -14.66
CA VAL A 391 10.54 0.47 -14.34
C VAL A 391 11.78 0.91 -15.11
N ALA A 392 12.80 1.36 -14.39
CA ALA A 392 14.08 1.72 -14.98
C ALA A 392 14.82 0.46 -15.46
N PRO A 393 15.54 0.51 -16.60
CA PRO A 393 16.42 -0.58 -16.99
C PRO A 393 17.59 -0.67 -16.00
N ALA A 394 17.86 -1.88 -15.48
CA ALA A 394 19.04 -2.09 -14.64
C ALA A 394 20.33 -1.82 -15.44
N ALA A 395 21.22 -0.99 -14.90
CA ALA A 395 22.51 -0.68 -15.52
C ALA A 395 23.44 -1.90 -15.41
N CYS A 396 24.01 -2.33 -16.54
CA CYS A 396 24.92 -3.47 -16.63
C CYS A 396 26.38 -3.11 -16.44
#